data_AF-A0A0E4FZU6-F1
#
_entry.id   AF-A0A0E4FZU6-F1
#
_cell.length_a   1.000
_cell.length_b   1.000
_cell.length_c   1.000
_cell.angle_alpha   90.00
_cell.angle_beta   90.00
_cell.angle_gamma   90.00
#
_symmetry.space_group_name_H-M   'P 1'
#
loop_
_entity.id
_entity.type
_entity.pdbx_description
1 polymer ?
#
loop_
_entity_poly.entity_id
_entity_poly.type
_entity_poly.pdbx_seq_one_letter_code
_entity_poly.pdbx_strand_id
1 'polypeptide(L)' 'MGAAWQKTAKDTERDYLSVKLDDPSFPAPIYATLIEVEGAEGLQLIWSRPNRD' A
#
# COMPACT_ATOMS: atom_id res chain seq x y z
N MET A 1 -2.12 -8.11 12.04
CA MET A 1 -0.65 -8.13 11.73
C MET A 1 -0.42 -7.78 10.27
N GLY A 2 0.60 -6.98 9.94
CA GLY A 2 0.85 -6.52 8.57
C GLY A 2 2.13 -7.10 7.97
N ALA A 3 2.20 -7.16 6.64
CA ALA A 3 3.42 -7.47 5.90
C ALA A 3 3.64 -6.40 4.81
N ALA A 4 4.89 -6.05 4.54
CA ALA A 4 5.25 -5.10 3.51
C ALA A 4 6.38 -5.66 2.64
N TRP A 5 6.30 -5.43 1.34
CA TRP A 5 7.26 -5.87 0.34
C TRP A 5 7.68 -4.68 -0.53
N GLN A 6 8.98 -4.42 -0.60
CA GLN A 6 9.53 -3.45 -1.54
C GLN A 6 9.42 -3.99 -2.97
N LYS A 7 8.89 -3.16 -3.86
CA LYS A 7 8.76 -3.45 -5.29
C LYS A 7 9.16 -2.22 -6.08
N THR A 8 9.87 -2.46 -7.17
CA THR A 8 10.20 -1.41 -8.13
C THR A 8 9.22 -1.51 -9.30
N ALA A 9 8.54 -0.40 -9.63
CA ALA A 9 7.63 -0.36 -10.76
C ALA A 9 8.42 -0.45 -12.06
N LYS A 10 8.18 -1.50 -12.85
CA LYS A 10 8.85 -1.67 -14.14
C LYS A 10 8.52 -0.57 -15.16
N ASP A 11 7.39 0.10 -14.99
CA ASP A 11 6.86 1.07 -15.95
C ASP A 11 7.33 2.50 -15.66
N THR A 12 7.46 2.85 -14.39
CA THR A 12 7.82 4.21 -13.94
C THR A 12 9.19 4.28 -13.26
N GLU A 13 9.88 3.16 -13.11
CA GLU A 13 11.14 3.00 -12.34
C GLU A 13 11.07 3.55 -10.90
N ARG A 14 9.85 3.72 -10.38
CA ARG A 14 9.63 4.21 -9.02
C ARG A 14 9.56 3.06 -8.04
N ASP A 15 10.28 3.20 -6.93
CA ASP A 15 10.15 2.31 -5.79
C ASP A 15 8.82 2.54 -5.07
N TYR A 16 8.15 1.44 -4.73
CA TYR A 16 6.94 1.43 -3.93
C TYR A 16 6.94 0.26 -2.96
N LEU A 17 6.32 0.43 -1.81
CA LEU A 17 6.09 -0.64 -0.84
C LEU A 17 4.69 -1.19 -1.02
N SER A 18 4.55 -2.45 -1.40
CA SER A 18 3.26 -3.14 -1.34
C SER A 18 3.04 -3.60 0.10
N VAL A 19 1.97 -3.15 0.74
CA VAL A 19 1.63 -3.46 2.13
C VAL A 19 0.32 -4.26 2.16
N LYS A 20 0.32 -5.39 2.87
CA LYS A 20 -0.89 -6.14 3.19
C LYS A 20 -1.15 -6.03 4.70
N LEU A 21 -2.31 -5.48 5.05
CA LEU A 21 -2.77 -5.39 6.43
C LEU A 21 -3.81 -6.49 6.64
N ASP A 22 -3.40 -7.56 7.32
CA ASP A 22 -4.22 -8.72 7.65
C ASP A 22 -4.47 -8.69 9.17
N ASP A 23 -5.45 -7.90 9.58
CA ASP A 23 -5.82 -7.78 10.98
C ASP A 23 -7.20 -8.38 11.21
N PRO A 24 -7.39 -9.21 12.25
CA PRO A 24 -8.70 -9.79 12.57
C PRO A 24 -9.76 -8.74 12.90
N SER A 25 -9.37 -7.49 13.20
CA SER A 25 -10.29 -6.37 13.35
C SER A 25 -10.90 -5.88 12.03
N PHE A 26 -10.31 -6.23 10.89
CA PHE A 26 -10.81 -5.86 9.57
C PHE A 26 -11.71 -6.96 8.99
N PRO A 27 -12.84 -6.61 8.34
CA PRO A 27 -13.74 -7.58 7.72
C PRO A 27 -13.12 -8.31 6.51
N ALA A 28 -12.04 -7.75 5.93
CA ALA A 28 -11.24 -8.37 4.88
C ALA A 28 -9.81 -7.80 4.92
N PRO A 29 -8.80 -8.53 4.40
CA PRO A 29 -7.44 -8.02 4.27
C PRO A 29 -7.40 -6.75 3.40
N ILE A 30 -6.63 -5.75 3.83
CA ILE A 30 -6.43 -4.51 3.07
C ILE A 30 -5.12 -4.61 2.32
N TYR A 31 -5.17 -4.37 1.01
CA TYR A 31 -3.99 -4.20 0.18
C TYR A 31 -3.76 -2.70 -0.03
N ALA A 32 -2.55 -2.27 0.31
CA ALA A 32 -2.11 -0.90 0.22
C ALA A 32 -0.79 -0.82 -0.56
N THR A 33 -0.53 0.35 -1.12
CA THR A 33 0.69 0.70 -1.83
C THR A 33 1.22 1.99 -1.22
N LEU A 34 2.40 1.91 -0.63
CA LEU A 34 3.13 3.03 -0.08
C LEU A 34 4.07 3.56 -1.16
N ILE A 35 3.98 4.85 -1.48
CA ILE A 35 4.84 5.50 -2.46
C ILE A 35 5.52 6.71 -1.85
N GLU A 36 6.75 7.00 -2.29
CA GLU A 36 7.40 8.27 -2.01
C GLU A 36 6.84 9.34 -2.95
N VAL A 37 6.46 10.49 -2.38
CA VAL A 37 5.95 11.61 -3.15
C VAL A 37 7.05 12.65 -3.26
N GLU A 38 7.55 12.84 -4.48
CA GLU A 38 8.59 13.82 -4.77
C GLU A 38 8.09 15.23 -4.41
N GLY A 39 8.75 15.88 -3.44
CA GLY A 39 8.38 17.21 -2.94
C GLY A 39 7.50 17.23 -1.68
N ALA A 40 7.18 16.08 -1.09
CA ALA A 40 6.52 16.00 0.22
C ALA A 40 7.41 15.29 1.25
N GLU A 41 7.45 15.77 2.48
CA GLU A 41 8.14 15.12 3.61
C GLU A 41 7.32 13.92 4.14
N GLY A 42 7.09 12.91 3.29
CA GLY A 42 6.34 11.73 3.71
C GLY A 42 6.13 10.67 2.65
N LEU A 43 5.69 9.51 3.14
CA LEU A 43 5.24 8.38 2.35
C LEU A 43 3.73 8.45 2.19
N GLN A 44 3.23 8.37 0.97
CA GLN A 44 1.79 8.35 0.70
C GLN A 44 1.31 6.90 0.63
N LEU A 45 0.38 6.54 1.52
CA LEU A 45 -0.24 5.22 1.55
C LEU A 45 -1.56 5.25 0.76
N ILE A 46 -1.58 4.60 -0.40
CA ILE A 46 -2.76 4.43 -1.24
C ILE A 46 -3.38 3.06 -0.93
N TRP A 47 -4.65 3.02 -0.60
CA TRP A 47 -5.35 1.79 -0.26
C TRP A 47 -6.82 1.88 -0.69
N SER A 48 -7.39 0.72 -1.01
CA SER A 48 -8.77 0.64 -1.50
C SER A 48 -9.51 -0.46 -0.76
N ARG A 49 -10.75 -0.20 -0.37
CA ARG A 49 -11.68 -1.21 0.11
C ARG A 49 -12.76 -1.42 -0.95
N PRO A 50 -13.02 -2.64 -1.43
CA PRO A 50 -14.25 -2.87 -2.18
C PRO A 50 -15.43 -2.59 -1.25
N ASN A 51 -16.32 -1.66 -1.64
CA ASN A 51 -17.60 -1.50 -0.99
C ASN A 51 -18.38 -2.79 -1.27
N ARG A 52 -18.62 -3.61 -0.24
CA ARG A 52 -19.63 -4.67 -0.34
C ARG A 52 -20.98 -3.96 -0.31
N ASP A 53 -21.46 -3.54 -1.48
CA ASP A 53 -22.90 -3.48 -1.73
C ASP A 53 -23.44 -4.90 -1.88
#